data_AF-A0A3B9IWM9-F1
#
_entry.id   AF-A0A3B9IWM9-F1
#
_cell.length_a   1.000
_cell.length_b   1.000
_cell.length_c   1.000
_cell.angle_alpha   90.00
_cell.angle_beta   90.00
_cell.angle_gamma   90.00
#
_symmetry.space_group_name_H-M   'P 1'
#
loop_
_entity.id
_entity.type
_entity.pdbx_description
1 polymer ?
#
loop_
_entity_poly.entity_id
_entity_poly.type
_entity_poly.pdbx_seq_one_letter_code
_entity_poly.pdbx_strand_id
1 'polypeptide(L)'
;VSEIPQAKQEYDRIVSEISKSYSLIADMLTEKHKADFIAQGMEEKTASSKARKLANEDARFILPNACETKIIVTMNVRSLFNFFKHRCCNRAQWEIRAVADEMLRLCIQTAPHIFRYAGPSCVADGKCPEGKMSCGKILQVKDKYARFFR
;
A
#
# COMPACT_ATOMS: atom_id res chain seq x y z
N VAL A 1 10.15 7.56 -12.20
CA VAL A 1 11.43 7.36 -11.47
C VAL A 1 12.21 6.18 -12.06
N SER A 2 11.61 5.01 -12.22
CA SER A 2 12.27 3.81 -12.78
C SER A 2 12.76 3.95 -14.23
N GLU A 3 12.12 4.79 -15.04
CA GLU A 3 12.47 4.98 -16.46
C GLU A 3 13.71 5.85 -16.69
N ILE A 4 14.16 6.59 -15.67
CA ILE A 4 15.32 7.48 -15.75
C ILE A 4 16.36 7.01 -14.72
N PRO A 5 17.49 6.39 -15.15
CA PRO A 5 18.47 5.82 -14.23
C PRO A 5 18.98 6.79 -13.16
N GLN A 6 19.25 8.04 -13.52
CA GLN A 6 19.71 9.09 -12.61
C GLN A 6 18.66 9.41 -11.53
N ALA A 7 17.38 9.48 -11.91
CA ALA A 7 16.30 9.75 -10.97
C ALA A 7 16.12 8.58 -9.99
N LYS A 8 16.27 7.34 -10.47
CA LYS A 8 16.26 6.14 -9.61
C LYS A 8 17.42 6.16 -8.61
N GLN A 9 18.63 6.48 -9.08
CA GLN A 9 19.81 6.55 -8.22
C GLN A 9 19.64 7.58 -7.09
N GLU A 10 19.12 8.77 -7.41
CA GLU A 10 18.86 9.79 -6.39
C GLU A 10 17.76 9.38 -5.41
N TYR A 11 16.70 8.75 -5.90
CA TYR A 11 15.66 8.17 -5.05
C TYR A 11 16.24 7.14 -4.07
N ASP A 12 17.03 6.19 -4.57
CA ASP A 12 17.65 5.13 -3.75
C ASP A 12 18.62 5.74 -2.71
N ARG A 13 19.37 6.79 -3.09
CA ARG A 13 20.25 7.54 -2.19
C ARG A 13 19.47 8.15 -1.03
N ILE A 14 18.40 8.90 -1.32
CA ILE A 14 17.58 9.58 -0.31
C ILE A 14 16.88 8.56 0.59
N VAL A 15 16.33 7.48 0.04
CA VAL A 15 15.69 6.42 0.84
C VAL A 15 16.70 5.78 1.81
N SER A 16 17.95 5.53 1.36
CA SER A 16 19.01 5.03 2.22
C SER A 16 19.37 6.03 3.33
N GLU A 17 19.45 7.32 2.99
CA GLU A 17 19.79 8.39 3.94
C GLU A 17 18.71 8.55 5.02
N ILE A 18 17.43 8.57 4.64
CA ILE A 18 16.30 8.60 5.58
C ILE A 18 16.33 7.39 6.52
N SER A 19 16.63 6.20 5.99
CA SER A 19 16.69 4.96 6.77
C SER A 19 17.81 4.98 7.82
N LYS A 20 18.97 5.55 7.48
CA LYS A 20 20.09 5.76 8.42
C LYS A 20 19.71 6.75 9.50
N SER A 21 19.15 7.90 9.11
CA SER A 21 18.69 8.95 10.04
C SER A 21 17.61 8.42 10.99
N TYR A 22 16.67 7.61 10.50
CA TYR A 22 15.66 6.95 11.32
C TYR A 22 16.30 6.11 12.43
N SER A 23 17.28 5.27 12.07
CA SER A 23 17.94 4.38 13.02
C SER A 23 18.70 5.18 14.09
N LEU A 24 19.44 6.21 13.66
CA LEU A 24 20.17 7.10 14.58
C LEU A 24 19.24 7.83 15.56
N ILE A 25 18.13 8.39 15.06
CA ILE A 25 17.14 9.07 15.90
C ILE A 25 16.52 8.07 16.89
N ALA A 26 16.13 6.89 16.41
CA ALA A 26 15.56 5.85 17.26
C ALA A 26 16.54 5.41 18.37
N ASP A 27 17.82 5.25 18.07
CA ASP A 27 18.82 4.87 19.07
C ASP A 27 19.05 5.99 20.11
N MET A 28 19.19 7.24 19.67
CA MET A 28 19.33 8.39 20.57
C MET A 28 18.12 8.55 21.51
N LEU A 29 16.90 8.42 20.98
CA LEU A 29 15.68 8.48 21.78
C LEU A 29 15.56 7.28 22.72
N THR A 30 15.99 6.09 22.29
CA THR A 30 15.96 4.88 23.13
C THR A 30 16.82 5.06 24.39
N GLU A 31 18.04 5.57 24.26
CA GLU A 31 18.92 5.79 25.41
C GLU A 31 18.32 6.80 26.40
N LYS A 32 17.78 7.92 25.87
CA LYS A 32 17.11 8.95 26.68
C LYS A 32 15.90 8.36 27.44
N HIS A 33 15.01 7.64 26.76
CA HIS A 33 13.83 7.05 27.40
C HIS A 33 14.17 5.91 28.36
N LYS A 34 15.21 5.12 28.06
CA LYS A 34 15.68 4.04 28.94
C LYS A 34 16.13 4.62 30.29
N ALA A 35 16.93 5.68 30.26
CA ALA A 35 17.38 6.38 31.47
C ALA A 35 16.19 6.94 32.28
N ASP A 36 15.22 7.58 31.62
CA ASP A 36 14.01 8.11 32.26
C ASP A 36 13.20 6.99 32.96
N PHE A 37 13.04 5.83 32.30
CA PHE A 37 12.27 4.71 32.87
C PHE A 37 12.99 4.01 34.03
N ILE A 38 14.32 3.87 33.97
CA ILE A 38 15.10 3.32 35.08
C ILE A 38 15.02 4.26 36.29
N ALA A 39 15.11 5.58 36.08
CA ALA A 39 14.95 6.57 37.14
C ALA A 39 13.56 6.53 37.80
N GLN A 40 12.54 6.09 37.08
CA GLN A 40 11.18 5.85 37.59
C GLN A 40 11.02 4.50 38.32
N GLY A 41 12.11 3.75 38.54
CA GLY A 41 12.10 2.47 39.25
C GLY A 41 11.68 1.27 38.39
N MET A 42 11.68 1.41 37.07
CA MET A 42 11.34 0.32 36.16
C MET A 42 12.53 -0.62 35.97
N GLU A 43 12.28 -1.94 35.92
CA GLU A 43 13.32 -2.95 35.65
C GLU A 43 13.98 -2.70 34.28
N GLU A 44 15.32 -2.85 34.21
CA GLU A 44 16.11 -2.47 33.04
C GLU A 44 15.63 -3.10 31.71
N LYS A 45 15.27 -4.39 31.73
CA LYS A 45 14.80 -5.10 30.53
C LYS A 45 13.48 -4.52 30.02
N THR A 46 12.54 -4.26 30.94
CA THR A 46 11.23 -3.68 30.64
C THR A 46 11.38 -2.22 30.18
N ALA A 47 12.25 -1.46 30.85
CA ALA A 47 12.60 -0.09 30.49
C ALA A 47 13.16 0.00 29.07
N SER A 48 14.10 -0.87 28.69
CA SER A 48 14.70 -0.89 27.35
C SER A 48 13.67 -1.22 26.27
N SER A 49 12.82 -2.24 26.47
CA SER A 49 11.77 -2.58 25.50
C SER A 49 10.75 -1.45 25.32
N LYS A 50 10.34 -0.79 26.41
CA LYS A 50 9.38 0.32 26.36
C LYS A 50 10.00 1.56 25.72
N ALA A 51 11.24 1.87 26.07
CA ALA A 51 12.01 2.97 25.49
C ALA A 51 12.16 2.80 23.97
N ARG A 52 12.54 1.61 23.51
CA ARG A 52 12.70 1.33 22.09
C ARG A 52 11.40 1.47 21.31
N LYS A 53 10.28 1.02 21.89
CA LYS A 53 8.96 1.18 21.26
C LYS A 53 8.58 2.65 21.09
N LEU A 54 8.73 3.45 22.14
CA LEU A 54 8.44 4.88 22.10
C LEU A 54 9.34 5.62 21.10
N ALA A 55 10.64 5.33 21.13
CA ALA A 55 11.60 5.89 20.19
C ALA A 55 11.27 5.56 18.72
N ASN A 56 10.83 4.33 18.43
CA ASN A 56 10.41 3.96 17.08
C ASN A 56 9.12 4.69 16.64
N GLU A 57 8.19 4.96 17.57
CA GLU A 57 6.94 5.68 17.31
C GLU A 57 7.17 7.17 17.02
N ASP A 58 8.20 7.77 17.61
CA ASP A 58 8.61 9.15 17.33
C ASP A 58 9.50 9.21 16.08
N ALA A 59 10.46 8.30 15.93
CA ALA A 59 11.35 8.30 14.77
C ALA A 59 10.60 8.10 13.44
N ARG A 60 9.42 7.45 13.44
CA ARG A 60 8.67 7.23 12.19
C ARG A 60 8.12 8.50 11.54
N PHE A 61 8.14 9.66 12.21
CA PHE A 61 7.68 10.94 11.63
C PHE A 61 8.47 11.38 10.40
N ILE A 62 9.70 10.89 10.22
CA ILE A 62 10.51 11.17 9.02
C ILE A 62 10.29 10.17 7.88
N LEU A 63 9.56 9.07 8.11
CA LEU A 63 9.36 8.04 7.10
C LEU A 63 8.38 8.55 6.02
N PRO A 64 8.75 8.45 4.72
CA PRO A 64 7.88 8.91 3.64
C PRO A 64 6.69 7.96 3.41
N ASN A 65 5.68 8.46 2.72
CA ASN A 65 4.53 7.64 2.26
C ASN A 65 4.93 6.47 1.34
N ALA A 66 6.11 6.53 0.72
CA ALA A 66 6.65 5.48 -0.14
C ALA A 66 7.24 4.30 0.65
N CYS A 67 7.29 4.37 1.98
CA CYS A 67 7.72 3.24 2.80
C CYS A 67 6.82 2.02 2.59
N GLU A 68 7.44 0.87 2.33
CA GLU A 68 6.74 -0.40 2.18
C GLU A 68 6.00 -0.75 3.48
N THR A 69 4.75 -1.20 3.33
CA THR A 69 3.97 -1.78 4.42
C THR A 69 3.36 -3.10 3.98
N LYS A 70 3.25 -4.04 4.93
CA LYS A 70 2.65 -5.34 4.70
C LYS A 70 1.32 -5.39 5.44
N ILE A 71 0.26 -5.67 4.70
CA ILE A 71 -1.11 -5.66 5.22
C ILE A 71 -1.77 -6.98 4.85
N ILE A 72 -2.41 -7.62 5.83
CA ILE A 72 -3.28 -8.78 5.61
C ILE A 72 -4.72 -8.27 5.53
N VAL A 73 -5.42 -8.64 4.47
CA VAL A 73 -6.79 -8.18 4.20
C VAL A 73 -7.70 -9.38 3.98
N THR A 74 -8.81 -9.43 4.71
CA THR A 74 -9.89 -10.41 4.52
C THR A 74 -11.15 -9.70 4.07
N MET A 75 -11.72 -10.12 2.94
CA MET A 75 -12.92 -9.53 2.36
C MET A 75 -13.87 -10.63 1.89
N ASN A 76 -15.17 -10.45 2.13
CA ASN A 76 -16.17 -11.28 1.49
C ASN A 76 -16.31 -10.91 0.00
N VAL A 77 -17.01 -11.76 -0.77
CA VAL A 77 -17.20 -11.58 -2.21
C VAL A 77 -17.85 -10.23 -2.54
N ARG A 78 -18.90 -9.82 -1.81
CA ARG A 78 -19.58 -8.54 -2.05
C ARG A 78 -18.62 -7.35 -1.90
N SER A 79 -17.78 -7.38 -0.87
CA SER A 79 -16.76 -6.36 -0.63
C SER A 79 -15.69 -6.37 -1.72
N LEU A 80 -15.26 -7.54 -2.19
CA LEU A 80 -14.32 -7.67 -3.30
C LEU A 80 -14.87 -7.05 -4.59
N PHE A 81 -16.13 -7.32 -4.92
CA PHE A 81 -16.78 -6.70 -6.08
C PHE A 81 -16.78 -5.17 -5.98
N ASN A 82 -17.13 -4.62 -4.82
CA ASN A 82 -17.07 -3.17 -4.61
C ASN A 82 -15.65 -2.63 -4.74
N PHE A 83 -14.66 -3.32 -4.15
CA PHE A 83 -13.26 -2.96 -4.24
C PHE A 83 -12.77 -2.93 -5.68
N PHE A 84 -13.03 -3.98 -6.47
CA PHE A 84 -12.65 -4.02 -7.89
C PHE A 84 -13.34 -2.93 -8.70
N LYS A 85 -14.62 -2.64 -8.46
CA LYS A 85 -15.34 -1.56 -9.14
C LYS A 85 -14.62 -0.22 -9.04
N HIS A 86 -14.09 0.10 -7.86
CA HIS A 86 -13.38 1.35 -7.61
C HIS A 86 -11.89 1.30 -7.97
N ARG A 87 -11.19 0.23 -7.60
CA ARG A 87 -9.73 0.18 -7.65
C ARG A 87 -9.16 -0.33 -8.97
N CYS A 88 -9.93 -1.09 -9.73
CA CYS A 88 -9.58 -1.47 -11.11
C CYS A 88 -9.88 -0.35 -12.13
N CYS A 89 -10.47 0.77 -11.70
CA CYS A 89 -10.82 1.91 -12.56
C CYS A 89 -9.57 2.67 -13.01
N ASN A 90 -9.57 3.17 -14.25
CA ASN A 90 -8.44 3.95 -14.77
C ASN A 90 -8.20 5.29 -14.07
N ARG A 91 -9.19 5.79 -13.31
CA ARG A 91 -9.05 7.00 -12.49
C ARG A 91 -8.39 6.72 -11.14
N ALA A 92 -8.32 5.47 -10.70
CA ALA A 92 -7.61 5.11 -9.49
C ALA A 92 -6.10 5.30 -9.71
N GLN A 93 -5.40 5.65 -8.62
CA GLN A 93 -3.93 5.69 -8.62
C GLN A 93 -3.38 4.36 -9.13
N TRP A 94 -2.34 4.44 -9.96
CA TRP A 94 -1.84 3.29 -10.70
C TRP A 94 -1.32 2.18 -9.79
N GLU A 95 -0.74 2.50 -8.62
CA GLU A 95 -0.28 1.52 -7.62
C GLU A 95 -1.42 0.66 -7.07
N ILE A 96 -2.49 1.28 -6.55
CA ILE A 96 -3.64 0.52 -6.01
C ILE A 96 -4.38 -0.24 -7.12
N ARG A 97 -4.37 0.29 -8.35
CA ARG A 97 -4.93 -0.42 -9.51
C ARG A 97 -4.13 -1.67 -9.83
N ALA A 98 -2.79 -1.61 -9.82
CA ALA A 98 -1.95 -2.78 -10.03
C ALA A 98 -2.20 -3.87 -8.97
N VAL A 99 -2.33 -3.47 -7.70
CA VAL A 99 -2.69 -4.39 -6.61
C VAL A 99 -4.08 -5.01 -6.84
N ALA A 100 -5.08 -4.19 -7.18
CA ALA A 100 -6.44 -4.66 -7.41
C ALA A 100 -6.55 -5.60 -8.62
N ASP A 101 -5.80 -5.33 -9.69
CA ASP A 101 -5.75 -6.18 -10.88
C ASP A 101 -5.16 -7.56 -10.54
N GLU A 102 -4.08 -7.59 -9.75
CA GLU A 102 -3.45 -8.84 -9.32
C GLU A 102 -4.36 -9.63 -8.36
N MET A 103 -5.03 -8.95 -7.43
CA MET A 103 -6.04 -9.57 -6.57
C MET A 103 -7.18 -10.18 -7.40
N LEU A 104 -7.67 -9.46 -8.41
CA LEU A 104 -8.73 -9.94 -9.30
C LEU A 104 -8.26 -11.17 -10.09
N ARG A 105 -7.02 -11.15 -10.62
CA ARG A 105 -6.43 -12.30 -11.34
C ARG A 105 -6.44 -13.57 -10.48
N LEU A 106 -6.01 -13.46 -9.22
CA LEU A 106 -6.00 -14.58 -8.27
C LEU A 106 -7.42 -15.06 -7.91
N CYS A 107 -8.36 -14.13 -7.73
CA CYS A 107 -9.77 -14.43 -7.49
C CYS A 107 -10.42 -15.19 -8.66
N ILE A 108 -10.13 -14.79 -9.91
CA ILE A 108 -10.62 -15.48 -11.11
C ILE A 108 -10.06 -16.90 -11.20
N GLN A 109 -8.77 -17.09 -10.90
CA GLN A 109 -8.15 -18.42 -10.87
C GLN A 109 -8.80 -19.34 -9.83
N THR A 110 -9.25 -18.78 -8.70
CA THR A 110 -9.84 -19.55 -7.60
C THR A 110 -11.32 -19.83 -7.82
N ALA A 111 -12.08 -18.85 -8.30
CA ALA A 111 -13.54 -18.93 -8.42
C ALA A 111 -14.04 -18.24 -9.72
N PRO A 112 -13.78 -18.81 -10.90
CA PRO A 112 -14.03 -18.15 -12.18
C PRO A 112 -15.51 -17.82 -12.42
N HIS A 113 -16.43 -18.71 -12.02
CA HIS A 113 -17.87 -18.48 -12.18
C HIS A 113 -18.39 -17.28 -11.38
N ILE A 114 -17.81 -17.06 -10.19
CA ILE A 114 -18.17 -15.93 -9.32
C ILE A 114 -17.62 -14.64 -9.94
N PHE A 115 -16.34 -14.63 -10.32
CA PHE A 115 -15.64 -13.41 -10.72
C PHE A 115 -15.71 -13.08 -12.21
N ARG A 116 -16.42 -13.85 -13.04
CA ARG A 116 -16.48 -13.67 -14.53
C ARG A 116 -16.81 -12.27 -15.04
N TYR A 117 -17.44 -11.43 -14.20
CA TYR A 117 -17.79 -10.04 -14.52
C TYR A 117 -17.21 -9.03 -13.53
N ALA A 118 -16.28 -9.44 -12.69
CA ALA A 118 -15.62 -8.55 -11.74
C ALA A 118 -14.62 -7.63 -12.46
N GLY A 119 -14.36 -6.46 -11.88
CA GLY A 119 -13.53 -5.43 -12.49
C GLY A 119 -14.11 -4.04 -12.23
N PRO A 120 -13.66 -3.01 -12.97
CA PRO A 120 -14.17 -1.66 -12.81
C PRO A 120 -15.65 -1.59 -13.17
N SER A 121 -16.38 -0.57 -12.70
CA SER A 121 -17.82 -0.42 -12.96
C SER A 121 -18.20 -0.49 -14.44
N CYS A 122 -17.35 0.00 -15.34
CA CYS A 122 -17.63 -0.10 -16.78
C CYS A 122 -17.58 -1.53 -17.35
N VAL A 123 -16.89 -2.46 -16.68
CA VAL A 123 -16.88 -3.90 -17.00
C VAL A 123 -18.04 -4.58 -16.30
N ALA A 124 -18.17 -4.38 -14.98
CA ALA A 124 -19.18 -5.07 -14.17
C ALA A 124 -20.63 -4.63 -14.47
N ASP A 125 -20.85 -3.32 -14.64
CA ASP A 125 -22.17 -2.72 -14.85
C ASP A 125 -22.38 -2.27 -16.30
N GLY A 126 -21.37 -2.45 -17.17
CA GLY A 126 -21.41 -2.08 -18.58
C GLY A 126 -21.31 -0.57 -18.89
N LYS A 127 -21.47 0.29 -17.88
CA LYS A 127 -21.47 1.75 -17.98
C LYS A 127 -20.48 2.42 -17.01
N CYS A 128 -19.98 3.59 -17.37
CA CYS A 128 -19.11 4.38 -16.48
C CYS A 128 -19.97 5.25 -15.55
N PRO A 129 -19.86 5.11 -14.21
CA PRO A 129 -20.66 5.91 -13.28
C PRO A 129 -20.21 7.38 -13.21
N GLU A 130 -19.01 7.69 -13.74
CA GLU A 130 -18.35 8.98 -13.59
C GLU A 130 -18.87 10.07 -14.53
N GLY A 131 -19.74 9.72 -15.49
CA GLY A 131 -20.31 10.67 -16.44
C GLY A 131 -19.24 11.52 -17.14
N LYS A 132 -19.26 12.84 -16.92
CA LYS A 132 -18.30 13.80 -17.47
C LYS A 132 -16.85 13.55 -17.02
N MET A 133 -16.65 12.91 -15.86
CA MET A 133 -15.33 12.57 -15.32
C MET A 133 -14.81 11.21 -15.83
N SER A 134 -15.48 10.60 -16.81
CA SER A 134 -15.04 9.36 -17.42
C SER A 134 -13.63 9.49 -18.02
N CYS A 135 -12.84 8.42 -17.92
CA CYS A 135 -11.53 8.35 -18.58
C CYS A 135 -11.61 8.27 -20.12
N GLY A 136 -12.82 8.15 -20.70
CA GLY A 136 -13.05 8.05 -22.16
C GLY A 136 -12.62 6.71 -22.79
N LYS A 137 -11.98 5.82 -22.03
CA LYS A 137 -11.34 4.59 -22.54
C LYS A 137 -12.13 3.30 -22.26
N ILE A 138 -13.46 3.38 -22.23
CA ILE A 138 -14.33 2.24 -21.81
C ILE A 138 -14.06 0.97 -22.63
N LEU A 139 -13.95 1.10 -23.96
CA LEU A 139 -13.72 -0.04 -24.86
C LEU A 139 -12.35 -0.71 -24.58
N GLN A 140 -11.30 0.08 -24.39
CA GLN A 140 -9.96 -0.43 -24.07
C GLN A 140 -9.94 -1.14 -22.71
N VAL A 141 -10.66 -0.58 -21.73
CA VAL A 141 -10.80 -1.21 -20.41
C VAL A 141 -11.53 -2.54 -20.52
N LYS A 142 -12.65 -2.60 -21.25
CA LYS A 142 -13.38 -3.86 -21.47
C LYS A 142 -12.51 -4.92 -22.14
N ASP A 143 -11.74 -4.55 -23.17
CA ASP A 143 -10.81 -5.47 -23.83
C ASP A 143 -9.72 -5.98 -22.88
N LYS A 144 -9.13 -5.09 -22.07
CA LYS A 144 -8.12 -5.47 -21.06
C LYS A 144 -8.65 -6.54 -20.12
N TYR A 145 -9.80 -6.32 -19.48
CA TYR A 145 -10.35 -7.28 -18.51
C TYR A 145 -10.92 -8.52 -19.18
N ALA A 146 -11.40 -8.44 -20.43
CA ALA A 146 -11.82 -9.62 -21.18
C ALA A 146 -10.70 -10.67 -21.31
N ARG A 147 -9.42 -10.24 -21.36
CA ARG A 147 -8.26 -11.14 -21.39
C ARG A 147 -8.01 -11.86 -20.06
N PHE A 148 -8.51 -11.36 -18.94
CA PHE A 148 -8.37 -12.02 -17.63
C PHE A 148 -9.33 -13.21 -17.49
N PHE A 149 -10.37 -13.25 -18.32
CA PHE A 149 -11.41 -14.29 -18.31
C PHE A 149 -11.23 -15.33 -19.42
N ARG A 150 -10.17 -15.21 -20.23
CA ARG A 150 -9.75 -16.22 -21.19
C ARG A 150 -8.80 -17.18 -20.50
#